data_AF-A0A255DZJ2-F1
#
_entry.id   AF-A0A255DZJ2-F1
#
_cell.length_a   1.000
_cell.length_b   1.000
_cell.length_c   1.000
_cell.angle_alpha   90.00
_cell.angle_beta   90.00
_cell.angle_gamma   90.00
#
_symmetry.space_group_name_H-M   'P 1'
#
loop_
_entity.id
_entity.type
_entity.pdbx_description
1 polymer ?
#
loop_
_entity_poly.entity_id
_entity_poly.type
_entity_poly.pdbx_seq_one_letter_code
_entity_poly.pdbx_strand_id
1 'polypeptide(L)'
;MSSVVNSGSVTAIFSPDDDFVRIADVCTALGVPQDDWVLFWRWADELPGREAADEFTSYVDVLIARRCVRPGADVVSQLITLDLTVDEISWRIAELVVKQGKSFSRYRPSRA
;
A
#
# COMPACT_ATOMS: atom_id res chain seq x y z
N MET A 1 -42.89 -25.09 30.76
CA MET A 1 -42.43 -25.18 29.37
C MET A 1 -42.03 -23.78 28.95
N SER A 2 -40.73 -23.50 28.99
CA SER A 2 -40.19 -22.14 28.83
C SER A 2 -39.92 -21.81 27.36
N SER A 3 -40.19 -20.54 27.06
CA SER A 3 -40.10 -19.81 25.80
C SER A 3 -38.91 -20.18 24.89
N VAL A 4 -39.22 -20.37 23.60
CA VAL A 4 -38.27 -20.31 22.48
C VAL A 4 -38.58 -19.04 21.70
N VAL A 5 -37.64 -18.10 21.67
CA VAL A 5 -37.24 -17.33 20.48
C VAL A 5 -35.98 -16.52 20.83
N ASN A 6 -34.81 -17.02 20.42
CA ASN A 6 -33.62 -16.17 20.29
C ASN A 6 -33.51 -15.80 18.82
N SER A 7 -34.04 -14.65 18.45
CA SER A 7 -33.87 -14.07 17.12
C SER A 7 -32.45 -13.51 17.01
N GLY A 8 -31.51 -14.36 16.59
CA GLY A 8 -30.16 -13.94 16.23
C GLY A 8 -30.19 -13.11 14.96
N SER A 9 -30.16 -11.78 15.13
CA SER A 9 -29.85 -10.84 14.05
C SER A 9 -28.37 -10.97 13.71
N VAL A 10 -28.04 -11.75 12.68
CA VAL A 10 -26.68 -11.78 12.11
C VAL A 10 -26.56 -10.61 11.14
N THR A 11 -26.42 -9.41 11.67
CA THR A 11 -25.65 -8.38 10.97
C THR A 11 -24.19 -8.83 11.08
N ALA A 12 -23.71 -9.54 10.06
CA ALA A 12 -22.29 -9.71 9.86
C ALA A 12 -21.71 -8.30 9.64
N ILE A 13 -21.26 -7.69 10.73
CA ILE A 13 -20.43 -6.48 10.68
C ILE A 13 -19.21 -6.95 9.90
N PHE A 14 -19.04 -6.45 8.67
CA PHE A 14 -17.78 -6.55 7.95
C PHE A 14 -16.73 -5.94 8.87
N SER A 15 -16.06 -6.76 9.67
CA SER A 15 -14.83 -6.38 10.33
C SER A 15 -13.83 -6.27 9.18
N PRO A 16 -13.37 -5.07 8.83
CA PRO A 16 -12.30 -4.96 7.88
C PRO A 16 -11.14 -5.82 8.41
N ASP A 17 -10.56 -6.65 7.55
CA ASP A 17 -9.32 -7.34 7.89
C ASP A 17 -8.30 -6.29 8.33
N ASP A 18 -7.48 -6.59 9.34
CA ASP A 18 -6.45 -5.66 9.84
C ASP A 18 -5.53 -5.19 8.69
N ASP A 19 -5.33 -6.04 7.69
CA ASP A 19 -4.60 -5.72 6.46
C ASP A 19 -5.30 -4.68 5.59
N PHE A 20 -6.64 -4.68 5.54
CA PHE A 20 -7.39 -3.68 4.78
C PHE A 20 -7.23 -2.29 5.40
N VAL A 21 -7.37 -2.18 6.73
CA VAL A 21 -7.18 -0.91 7.44
C VAL A 21 -5.75 -0.39 7.24
N ARG A 22 -4.76 -1.28 7.40
CA ARG A 22 -3.35 -0.93 7.20
C ARG A 22 -3.07 -0.43 5.79
N ILE A 23 -3.57 -1.10 4.76
CA ILE A 23 -3.35 -0.67 3.37
C ILE A 23 -4.05 0.66 3.08
N ALA A 24 -5.26 0.86 3.60
CA ALA A 24 -5.96 2.15 3.48
C ALA A 24 -5.17 3.30 4.13
N ASP A 25 -4.59 3.07 5.31
CA ASP A 25 -3.73 4.05 5.99
C ASP A 25 -2.45 4.34 5.20
N VAL A 26 -1.80 3.30 4.64
CA VAL A 26 -0.63 3.44 3.77
C VAL A 26 -0.99 4.25 2.52
N CYS A 27 -2.07 3.91 1.82
CA CYS A 27 -2.50 4.64 0.62
C CYS A 27 -2.85 6.11 0.93
N THR A 28 -3.50 6.36 2.08
CA THR A 28 -3.79 7.71 2.56
C THR A 28 -2.50 8.50 2.80
N ALA A 29 -1.55 7.92 3.54
CA ALA A 29 -0.27 8.56 3.84
C ALA A 29 0.55 8.86 2.58
N LEU A 30 0.50 7.98 1.58
CA LEU A 30 1.16 8.14 0.29
C LEU A 30 0.44 9.11 -0.66
N GLY A 31 -0.78 9.54 -0.33
CA GLY A 31 -1.59 10.42 -1.19
C GLY A 31 -2.06 9.73 -2.48
N VAL A 32 -2.28 8.41 -2.41
CA VAL A 32 -2.77 7.57 -3.52
C VAL A 32 -4.26 7.89 -3.76
N PRO A 33 -4.70 8.13 -5.00
CA PRO A 33 -6.11 8.27 -5.34
C PRO A 33 -6.94 7.06 -4.87
N GLN A 34 -8.12 7.31 -4.31
CA GLN A 34 -8.93 6.24 -3.69
C GLN A 34 -9.28 5.10 -4.66
N ASP A 35 -9.50 5.42 -5.94
CA ASP A 35 -9.79 4.42 -6.99
C ASP A 35 -8.63 3.43 -7.21
N ASP A 36 -7.41 3.82 -6.85
CA ASP A 36 -6.20 2.99 -7.02
C ASP A 36 -5.90 2.12 -5.79
N TRP A 37 -6.62 2.28 -4.66
CA TRP A 37 -6.33 1.55 -3.41
C TRP A 37 -6.44 0.03 -3.57
N VAL A 38 -7.30 -0.43 -4.47
CA VAL A 38 -7.46 -1.86 -4.79
C VAL A 38 -6.16 -2.47 -5.37
N LEU A 39 -5.36 -1.69 -6.09
CA LEU A 39 -4.07 -2.13 -6.63
C LEU A 39 -3.09 -2.42 -5.50
N PHE A 40 -3.05 -1.54 -4.49
CA PHE A 40 -2.20 -1.69 -3.31
C PHE A 40 -2.59 -2.88 -2.46
N TRP A 41 -3.89 -3.14 -2.34
CA TRP A 41 -4.38 -4.34 -1.65
C TRP A 41 -3.91 -5.62 -2.34
N ARG A 42 -4.03 -5.69 -3.68
CA ARG A 42 -3.50 -6.79 -4.48
C ARG A 42 -1.98 -6.94 -4.34
N TRP A 43 -1.22 -5.84 -4.48
CA TRP A 43 0.24 -5.88 -4.41
C TRP A 43 0.78 -6.26 -3.02
N ALA A 44 0.03 -5.99 -1.94
CA ALA A 44 0.40 -6.43 -0.59
C ALA A 44 0.58 -7.96 -0.49
N ASP A 45 -0.19 -8.70 -1.28
CA ASP A 45 -0.15 -10.17 -1.35
C ASP A 45 0.79 -10.70 -2.45
N GLU A 46 0.85 -10.02 -3.60
CA GLU A 46 1.60 -10.49 -4.77
C GLU A 46 3.09 -10.14 -4.74
N LEU A 47 3.51 -9.10 -4.00
CA LEU A 47 4.92 -8.76 -3.86
C LEU A 47 5.68 -9.83 -3.04
N PRO A 48 6.95 -10.12 -3.39
CA PRO A 48 7.77 -9.48 -4.42
C PRO A 48 7.75 -10.19 -5.80
N GLY A 49 6.61 -10.77 -6.21
CA GLY A 49 6.48 -11.40 -7.53
C GLY A 49 6.88 -10.45 -8.65
N ARG A 50 7.65 -10.93 -9.64
CA ARG A 50 8.29 -10.09 -10.67
C ARG A 50 7.29 -9.20 -11.42
N GLU A 51 6.17 -9.77 -11.87
CA GLU A 51 5.15 -9.02 -12.60
C GLU A 51 4.50 -7.93 -11.73
N ALA A 52 4.12 -8.28 -10.49
CA ALA A 52 3.59 -7.32 -9.53
C ALA A 52 4.60 -6.22 -9.19
N ALA A 53 5.90 -6.55 -9.10
CA ALA A 53 6.96 -5.58 -8.83
C ALA A 53 7.17 -4.61 -10.01
N ASP A 54 7.14 -5.10 -11.25
CA ASP A 54 7.25 -4.29 -12.47
C ASP A 54 6.06 -3.30 -12.57
N GLU A 55 4.84 -3.79 -12.30
CA GLU A 55 3.62 -2.97 -12.32
C GLU A 55 3.60 -1.94 -11.18
N PHE A 56 3.95 -2.37 -9.97
CA PHE A 56 4.05 -1.49 -8.79
C PHE A 56 5.06 -0.37 -9.02
N THR A 57 6.25 -0.69 -9.52
CA THR A 57 7.30 0.30 -9.81
C THR A 57 6.81 1.32 -10.84
N SER A 58 6.17 0.84 -11.92
CA SER A 58 5.60 1.72 -12.95
C SER A 58 4.54 2.68 -12.40
N TYR A 59 3.68 2.20 -11.49
CA TYR A 59 2.69 3.04 -10.82
C TYR A 59 3.36 4.11 -9.94
N VAL A 60 4.33 3.70 -9.13
CA VAL A 60 5.04 4.60 -8.22
C VAL A 60 5.83 5.66 -8.98
N ASP A 61 6.46 5.33 -10.10
CA ASP A 61 7.16 6.29 -10.96
C ASP A 61 6.22 7.40 -11.44
N VAL A 62 5.00 7.05 -11.85
CA VAL A 62 3.97 8.02 -12.25
C VAL A 62 3.51 8.86 -11.06
N LEU A 63 3.35 8.25 -9.89
CA LEU A 63 2.99 8.98 -8.66
C LEU A 63 4.07 9.99 -8.28
N ILE A 64 5.34 9.59 -8.31
CA ILE A 64 6.50 10.46 -8.06
C ILE A 64 6.52 11.59 -9.09
N ALA A 65 6.41 11.29 -10.39
CA ALA A 65 6.41 12.30 -11.45
C ALA A 65 5.30 13.34 -11.26
N ARG A 66 4.09 12.91 -10.86
CA ARG A 66 2.98 13.81 -10.52
C ARG A 66 3.33 14.73 -9.34
N ARG A 67 4.00 14.22 -8.31
CA ARG A 67 4.41 15.00 -7.13
C ARG A 67 5.60 15.92 -7.38
N CYS A 68 6.48 15.59 -8.32
CA CYS A 68 7.51 16.51 -8.79
C CYS A 68 6.91 17.77 -9.43
N VAL A 69 5.81 17.63 -10.17
CA VAL A 69 5.10 18.77 -10.78
C VAL A 69 4.24 19.52 -9.76
N ARG A 70 3.56 18.78 -8.89
CA ARG A 70 2.65 19.35 -7.88
C ARG A 70 2.83 18.63 -6.53
N PRO A 71 3.72 19.15 -5.67
CA PRO A 71 3.93 18.60 -4.34
C PRO A 71 2.62 18.59 -3.53
N GLY A 72 2.42 17.51 -2.76
CA GLY A 72 1.33 17.34 -1.81
C GLY A 72 1.83 17.36 -0.37
N ALA A 73 0.91 17.19 0.58
CA ALA A 73 1.21 17.00 2.00
C ALA A 73 1.37 15.51 2.37
N ASP A 74 1.71 14.67 1.40
CA ASP A 74 1.85 13.22 1.52
C ASP A 74 3.31 12.80 1.74
N VAL A 75 3.49 11.54 2.13
CA VAL A 75 4.81 10.93 2.37
C VAL A 75 5.65 10.91 1.09
N VAL A 76 5.04 10.70 -0.08
CA VAL A 76 5.80 10.69 -1.36
C VAL A 76 6.46 12.04 -1.60
N SER A 77 5.71 13.14 -1.39
CA SER A 77 6.23 14.49 -1.52
C SER A 77 7.35 14.77 -0.52
N GLN A 78 7.25 14.27 0.71
CA GLN A 78 8.33 14.35 1.71
C GLN A 78 9.57 13.56 1.28
N LEU A 79 9.41 12.34 0.78
CA LEU A 79 10.52 11.51 0.30
C LEU A 79 11.26 12.17 -0.86
N ILE A 80 10.55 12.84 -1.78
CA ILE A 80 11.16 13.62 -2.87
C ILE A 80 12.06 14.74 -2.33
N THR A 81 11.69 15.39 -1.21
CA THR A 81 12.53 16.45 -0.62
C THR A 81 13.82 15.95 0.03
N LEU A 82 13.95 14.64 0.26
CA LEU A 82 15.14 14.02 0.85
C LEU A 82 16.24 13.70 -0.18
N ASP A 83 16.09 14.16 -1.44
CA ASP A 83 17.05 13.93 -2.54
C ASP A 83 17.37 12.44 -2.77
N LEU A 84 16.36 11.59 -2.58
CA LEU A 84 16.43 10.16 -2.84
C LEU A 84 16.27 9.88 -4.33
N THR A 85 16.89 8.80 -4.81
CA THR A 85 16.61 8.33 -6.17
C THR A 85 15.19 7.78 -6.27
N VAL A 86 14.64 7.76 -7.49
CA VAL A 86 13.32 7.16 -7.75
C VAL A 86 13.27 5.71 -7.24
N ASP A 87 14.33 4.92 -7.47
CA ASP A 87 14.44 3.55 -6.99
C ASP A 87 14.42 3.45 -5.45
N GLU A 88 15.08 4.38 -4.74
CA GLU A 88 15.09 4.42 -3.28
C GLU A 88 13.71 4.78 -2.71
N ILE A 89 12.97 5.66 -3.38
CA ILE A 89 11.59 6.01 -3.01
C ILE A 89 10.67 4.80 -3.27
N SER A 90 10.72 4.21 -4.46
CA SER A 90 9.95 3.04 -4.85
C SER A 90 10.17 1.86 -3.92
N TRP A 91 11.42 1.61 -3.52
CA TRP A 91 11.77 0.60 -2.52
C TRP A 91 11.08 0.84 -1.17
N ARG A 92 11.17 2.06 -0.63
CA ARG A 92 10.56 2.39 0.67
C ARG A 92 9.04 2.25 0.64
N ILE A 93 8.41 2.62 -0.48
CA ILE A 93 6.97 2.45 -0.64
C ILE A 93 6.62 0.95 -0.69
N ALA A 94 7.40 0.13 -1.41
CA ALA A 94 7.19 -1.31 -1.43
C ALA A 94 7.27 -1.92 -0.02
N GLU A 95 8.24 -1.51 0.80
CA GLU A 95 8.37 -1.96 2.20
C GLU A 95 7.13 -1.63 3.05
N LEU A 96 6.46 -0.51 2.79
CA LEU A 96 5.21 -0.14 3.48
C LEU A 96 4.02 -0.99 3.01
N VAL A 97 4.02 -1.45 1.77
CA VAL A 97 2.88 -2.16 1.15
C VAL A 97 2.93 -3.65 1.45
N VAL A 98 4.10 -4.28 1.43
CA VAL A 98 4.26 -5.72 1.67
C VAL A 98 3.72 -6.10 3.05
N LYS A 99 2.94 -7.18 3.09
CA LYS A 99 2.41 -7.75 4.33
C LYS A 99 3.53 -8.07 5.32
N GLN A 100 3.41 -7.57 6.56
CA GLN A 100 4.38 -7.84 7.61
C GLN A 100 4.44 -9.35 7.89
N GLY A 101 5.64 -9.92 7.88
CA GLY A 101 5.88 -11.36 8.00
C GLY A 101 6.48 -12.02 6.74
N LYS A 102 6.44 -11.35 5.58
CA LYS A 102 7.26 -11.69 4.42
C LYS A 102 8.56 -10.90 4.50
N SER A 103 9.68 -11.55 4.85
CA SER A 103 10.98 -10.89 4.90
C SER A 103 11.39 -10.47 3.48
N PHE A 104 11.52 -9.15 3.24
CA PHE A 104 12.05 -8.59 2.00
C PHE A 104 13.58 -8.81 1.95
N SER A 105 14.00 -10.07 1.90
CA SER A 105 15.41 -10.44 1.82
C SER A 105 15.90 -10.27 0.38
N ARG A 106 16.60 -9.16 0.15
CA ARG A 106 17.41 -8.83 -1.04
C ARG A 106 16.66 -8.29 -2.26
N TYR A 107 16.37 -7.00 -2.22
CA TYR A 107 16.60 -6.15 -3.38
C TYR A 107 17.17 -4.81 -2.91
N ARG A 108 18.48 -4.75 -2.69
CA ARG A 108 19.14 -3.46 -2.47
C ARG A 108 19.29 -2.84 -3.86
N PRO A 109 18.62 -1.72 -4.19
CA PRO A 109 18.87 -1.07 -5.48
C PRO A 109 20.37 -0.75 -5.54
N SER A 110 21.03 -1.27 -6.57
CA SER A 110 22.44 -0.99 -6.82
C SER A 110 22.57 0.49 -7.10
N ARG A 111 23.33 1.20 -6.27
CA ARG A 111 23.79 2.56 -6.60
C ARG A 111 24.59 2.48 -7.89
N ALA A 112 24.04 3.03 -8.98
CA ALA A 112 24.78 3.34 -10.18
C ALA A 112 25.67 4.56 -9.95
#